data_AF-A0A9D1FNU7-F1
#
_entry.id   AF-A0A9D1FNU7-F1
#
_cell.length_a   1.000
_cell.length_b   1.000
_cell.length_c   1.000
_cell.angle_alpha   90.00
_cell.angle_beta   90.00
_cell.angle_gamma   90.00
#
_symmetry.space_group_name_H-M   'P 1'
#
loop_
_entity.id
_entity.type
_entity.pdbx_description
1 polymer ?
#
loop_
_entity_poly.entity_id
_entity_poly.type
_entity_poly.pdbx_seq_one_letter_code
_entity_poly.pdbx_strand_id
1 'polypeptide(L)'
;MAELIDNLTQLLAALSGCVLSGVFYLRSRRQPYFLLCCFYGCFGFGLLYWLLYTLLVTGAPPMFYVSDMGWISCFLFLLLLQYSLADKEERTLKSRLPWLALVMEIPLTAYFISIGDVLYNLIVGALMAAMLRLAIRGLVWQSKQPKQDPGKWFFHLVTIGYILLENCLWLSSYPWAGDTLANPYFWFDFAVTVSILALFPAVRKAVKA
;
A
#
# COMPACT_ATOMS: atom_id res chain seq x y z
N MET A 1 -10.92 20.65 7.47
CA MET A 1 -11.24 19.94 8.73
C MET A 1 -11.31 18.44 8.52
N ALA A 2 -12.04 17.94 7.50
CA ALA A 2 -12.10 16.50 7.23
C ALA A 2 -10.72 15.97 6.81
N GLU A 3 -10.02 16.69 5.91
CA GLU A 3 -8.67 16.34 5.46
C GLU A 3 -7.64 16.27 6.59
N LEU A 4 -7.72 17.18 7.58
CA LEU A 4 -6.83 17.14 8.74
C LEU A 4 -7.08 15.90 9.61
N ILE A 5 -8.35 15.58 9.88
CA ILE A 5 -8.73 14.44 10.71
C ILE A 5 -8.30 13.13 10.04
N ASP A 6 -8.53 13.03 8.74
CA ASP A 6 -8.20 11.88 7.93
C ASP A 6 -6.69 11.62 7.89
N ASN A 7 -5.89 12.62 7.47
CA ASN A 7 -4.44 12.54 7.46
C ASN A 7 -3.86 12.24 8.85
N LEU A 8 -4.40 12.83 9.91
CA LEU A 8 -3.95 12.55 11.28
C LEU A 8 -4.27 11.11 11.70
N THR A 9 -5.45 10.61 11.35
CA THR A 9 -5.87 9.23 11.67
C THR A 9 -4.96 8.23 10.95
N GLN A 10 -4.68 8.48 9.68
CA GLN A 10 -3.80 7.63 8.88
C GLN A 10 -2.34 7.70 9.37
N LEU A 11 -1.87 8.87 9.81
CA LEU A 11 -0.53 9.02 10.41
C LEU A 11 -0.42 8.24 11.72
N LEU A 12 -1.42 8.32 12.59
CA LEU A 12 -1.46 7.55 13.84
C LEU A 12 -1.49 6.04 13.58
N ALA A 13 -2.22 5.59 12.55
CA ALA A 13 -2.23 4.20 12.12
C ALA A 13 -0.85 3.73 11.65
N ALA A 14 -0.18 4.52 10.80
CA ALA A 14 1.17 4.22 10.32
C ALA A 14 2.19 4.18 11.46
N LEU A 15 2.18 5.17 12.36
CA LEU A 15 3.09 5.20 13.52
C LEU A 15 2.86 4.00 14.46
N SER A 16 1.61 3.66 14.73
CA SER A 16 1.26 2.49 15.54
C SER A 16 1.76 1.20 14.89
N GLY A 17 1.55 1.04 13.58
CA GLY A 17 2.07 -0.07 12.80
C GLY A 17 3.59 -0.15 12.84
N CYS A 18 4.28 0.98 12.70
CA CYS A 18 5.74 1.10 12.76
C CYS A 18 6.27 0.64 14.13
N VAL A 19 5.70 1.14 15.23
CA VAL A 19 6.10 0.75 16.59
C VAL A 19 5.86 -0.74 16.83
N LEU A 20 4.68 -1.26 16.48
CA LEU A 20 4.34 -2.66 16.69
C LEU A 20 5.24 -3.60 15.88
N SER A 21 5.46 -3.31 14.60
CA SER A 21 6.35 -4.10 13.73
C SER A 21 7.81 -4.01 14.18
N GLY A 22 8.28 -2.82 14.59
CA GLY A 22 9.60 -2.63 15.18
C GLY A 22 9.81 -3.44 16.47
N VAL A 23 8.85 -3.43 17.40
CA VAL A 23 8.91 -4.25 18.63
C VAL A 23 8.98 -5.75 18.29
N PHE A 24 8.16 -6.21 17.35
CA PHE A 24 8.18 -7.61 16.91
C PHE A 24 9.48 -7.98 16.20
N TYR A 25 10.07 -7.07 15.42
CA TYR A 25 11.37 -7.26 14.83
C TYR A 25 12.46 -7.38 15.90
N LEU A 26 12.49 -6.49 16.89
CA LEU A 26 13.49 -6.55 17.97
C LEU A 26 13.39 -7.84 18.79
N ARG A 27 12.18 -8.37 18.99
CA ARG A 27 11.95 -9.62 19.72
C ARG A 27 12.26 -10.89 18.93
N SER A 28 11.87 -10.94 17.65
CA SER A 28 11.93 -12.18 16.86
C SER A 28 13.08 -12.21 15.84
N ARG A 29 13.67 -11.04 15.54
CA ARG A 29 14.69 -10.82 14.50
C ARG A 29 14.32 -11.35 13.11
N ARG A 30 13.02 -11.52 12.83
CA ARG A 30 12.54 -11.99 11.52
C ARG A 30 12.44 -10.83 10.53
N GLN A 31 13.01 -11.02 9.34
CA GLN A 31 13.06 -10.03 8.26
C GLN A 31 11.70 -9.43 7.87
N PRO A 32 10.57 -10.17 7.79
CA PRO A 32 9.28 -9.59 7.42
C PRO A 32 8.81 -8.46 8.34
N TYR A 33 9.09 -8.53 9.65
CA TYR A 33 8.72 -7.47 10.58
C TYR A 33 9.58 -6.20 10.40
N PHE A 34 10.84 -6.35 9.98
CA PHE A 34 11.69 -5.22 9.63
C PHE A 34 11.17 -4.53 8.37
N LEU A 35 10.87 -5.29 7.32
CA LEU A 35 10.32 -4.74 6.07
C LEU A 35 8.98 -4.03 6.29
N LEU A 36 8.12 -4.61 7.14
CA LEU A 36 6.86 -4.00 7.53
C LEU A 36 7.07 -2.70 8.34
N CYS A 37 8.07 -2.66 9.22
CA CYS A 37 8.45 -1.45 9.95
C CYS A 37 8.91 -0.34 8.99
N CYS A 38 9.72 -0.69 7.99
CA CYS A 38 10.15 0.24 6.95
C CYS A 38 8.99 0.75 6.09
N PHE A 39 8.05 -0.13 5.72
CA PHE A 39 6.81 0.26 5.03
C PHE A 39 6.06 1.34 5.81
N TYR A 40 5.73 1.07 7.08
CA TYR A 40 5.01 2.01 7.92
C TYR A 40 5.80 3.30 8.20
N GLY A 41 7.12 3.18 8.39
CA GLY A 41 8.00 4.33 8.62
C GLY A 41 8.03 5.27 7.41
N CYS A 42 8.25 4.74 6.21
CA CYS A 42 8.26 5.53 4.96
C CYS A 42 6.89 6.13 4.67
N PHE A 43 5.82 5.35 4.84
CA PHE A 43 4.44 5.85 4.67
C PHE A 43 4.16 6.99 5.66
N GLY A 44 4.49 6.80 6.94
CA GLY A 44 4.27 7.81 7.99
C GLY A 44 5.12 9.07 7.80
N PHE A 45 6.37 8.95 7.33
CA PHE A 45 7.19 10.13 7.04
C PHE A 45 6.69 10.92 5.82
N GLY A 46 6.27 10.23 4.75
CA GLY A 46 5.64 10.89 3.60
C GLY A 46 4.39 11.64 4.02
N LEU A 47 3.50 10.96 4.76
CA LEU A 47 2.27 11.54 5.26
C LEU A 47 2.49 12.68 6.27
N LEU A 48 3.47 12.57 7.15
CA LEU A 48 3.82 13.66 8.08
C LEU A 48 4.28 14.90 7.32
N TYR A 49 5.10 14.73 6.29
CA TYR A 49 5.51 15.84 5.44
C TYR A 49 4.32 16.45 4.72
N TRP A 50 3.45 15.63 4.12
CA TRP A 50 2.21 16.07 3.48
C TRP A 50 1.33 16.89 4.44
N LEU A 51 1.05 16.34 5.62
CA LEU A 51 0.23 16.99 6.64
C LEU A 51 0.82 18.31 7.13
N LEU A 52 2.13 18.36 7.39
CA LEU A 52 2.78 19.60 7.78
C LEU A 52 2.74 20.62 6.65
N TYR A 53 2.90 20.17 5.41
CA TYR A 53 2.84 21.04 4.25
C TYR A 53 1.46 21.68 4.12
N THR A 54 0.39 20.88 4.12
CA THR A 54 -0.99 21.39 3.97
C THR A 54 -1.41 22.33 5.10
N LEU A 55 -0.84 22.15 6.30
CA LEU A 55 -1.08 23.03 7.45
C LEU A 55 -0.29 24.34 7.41
N LEU A 56 0.97 24.29 6.97
CA LEU A 56 1.92 25.41 7.11
C LEU A 56 2.04 26.27 5.86
N VAL A 57 1.72 25.74 4.68
CA VAL A 57 1.94 26.41 3.40
C VAL A 57 0.62 26.60 2.66
N THR A 58 0.27 27.86 2.38
CA THR A 58 -0.99 28.26 1.74
C THR A 58 -0.96 28.23 0.21
N GLY A 59 0.20 27.94 -0.41
CA GLY A 59 0.36 27.83 -1.86
C GLY A 59 0.89 26.47 -2.25
N ALA A 60 0.20 25.73 -3.12
CA ALA A 60 0.60 24.39 -3.54
C ALA A 60 1.90 24.42 -4.35
N PRO A 61 2.87 23.53 -4.10
CA PRO A 61 3.98 23.31 -5.00
C PRO A 61 3.49 22.36 -6.10
N PRO A 62 3.97 22.49 -7.34
CA PRO A 62 3.56 21.60 -8.42
C PRO A 62 4.04 20.14 -8.22
N MET A 63 4.93 19.84 -7.26
CA MET A 63 5.43 18.48 -7.00
C MET A 63 5.89 18.31 -5.54
N PHE A 64 5.53 17.20 -4.89
CA PHE A 64 5.83 16.91 -3.49
C PHE A 64 6.97 15.90 -3.38
N TYR A 65 8.14 16.24 -3.92
CA TYR A 65 9.30 15.34 -4.01
C TYR A 65 9.58 14.54 -2.73
N VAL A 66 9.41 15.12 -1.54
CA VAL A 66 9.66 14.42 -0.27
C VAL A 66 8.57 13.40 0.07
N SER A 67 7.29 13.77 -0.07
CA SER A 67 6.16 12.86 0.17
C SER A 67 6.12 11.74 -0.86
N ASP A 68 6.31 12.10 -2.13
CA ASP A 68 6.33 11.20 -3.29
C ASP A 68 7.41 10.13 -3.12
N MET A 69 8.61 10.50 -2.67
CA MET A 69 9.68 9.55 -2.38
C MET A 69 9.33 8.66 -1.18
N GLY A 70 8.61 9.18 -0.19
CA GLY A 70 8.11 8.43 0.95
C GLY A 70 7.14 7.32 0.53
N TRP A 71 6.17 7.65 -0.33
CA TRP A 71 5.21 6.69 -0.88
C TRP A 71 5.86 5.67 -1.83
N ILE A 72 6.75 6.09 -2.73
CA ILE A 72 7.51 5.16 -3.58
C ILE A 72 8.31 4.16 -2.70
N SER A 73 8.95 4.66 -1.64
CA SER A 73 9.72 3.82 -0.73
C SER A 73 8.85 2.83 0.03
N CYS A 74 7.66 3.23 0.50
CA CYS A 74 6.77 2.31 1.19
C CYS A 74 6.29 1.20 0.23
N PHE A 75 5.89 1.52 -1.00
CA PHE A 75 5.53 0.52 -2.00
C PHE A 75 6.66 -0.47 -2.29
N LEU A 76 7.91 0.01 -2.38
CA LEU A 76 9.08 -0.85 -2.50
C LEU A 76 9.24 -1.80 -1.31
N PHE A 77 9.09 -1.31 -0.08
CA PHE A 77 9.17 -2.17 1.11
C PHE A 77 8.03 -3.18 1.17
N LEU A 78 6.82 -2.81 0.77
CA LEU A 78 5.69 -3.74 0.68
C LEU A 78 5.91 -4.81 -0.40
N LEU A 79 6.48 -4.44 -1.54
CA LEU A 79 6.87 -5.38 -2.59
C LEU A 79 7.95 -6.35 -2.10
N LEU A 80 8.99 -5.84 -1.42
CA LEU A 80 10.03 -6.67 -0.81
C LEU A 80 9.48 -7.59 0.27
N LEU A 81 8.51 -7.11 1.06
CA LEU A 81 7.82 -7.91 2.08
C LEU A 81 7.05 -9.06 1.46
N GLN A 82 6.27 -8.80 0.40
CA GLN A 82 5.60 -9.86 -0.37
C GLN A 82 6.59 -10.87 -0.91
N TYR A 83 7.70 -10.39 -1.48
CA TYR A 83 8.75 -11.26 -2.00
C TYR A 83 9.45 -12.07 -0.89
N SER A 84 9.58 -11.53 0.31
CA SER A 84 10.15 -12.25 1.47
C SER A 84 9.24 -13.36 1.98
N LEU A 85 7.91 -13.20 1.86
CA LEU A 85 6.91 -14.17 2.32
C LEU A 85 6.53 -15.22 1.25
N ALA A 86 6.74 -14.90 -0.03
CA ALA A 86 6.41 -15.79 -1.14
C ALA A 86 7.33 -17.02 -1.19
N ASP A 87 6.74 -18.21 -1.38
CA ASP A 87 7.50 -19.45 -1.49
C ASP A 87 8.31 -19.52 -2.80
N LYS A 88 9.38 -20.32 -2.85
CA LYS A 88 10.19 -20.45 -4.08
C LYS A 88 9.37 -20.97 -5.26
N GLU A 89 8.47 -21.91 -4.99
CA GLU A 89 7.59 -22.53 -5.98
C GLU A 89 6.44 -21.60 -6.40
N GLU A 90 5.93 -20.79 -5.46
CA GLU A 90 4.97 -19.74 -5.75
C GLU A 90 5.51 -18.79 -6.82
N ARG A 91 6.79 -18.40 -6.71
CA ARG A 91 7.43 -17.46 -7.64
C ARG A 91 7.54 -17.99 -9.06
N THR A 92 7.62 -19.32 -9.24
CA THR A 92 7.72 -19.98 -10.54
C THR A 92 6.36 -20.44 -11.07
N LEU A 93 5.28 -20.20 -10.32
CA LEU A 93 3.92 -20.55 -10.72
C LEU A 93 3.57 -19.97 -12.10
N LYS A 94 3.32 -20.88 -13.04
CA LYS A 94 2.76 -20.55 -14.35
C LYS A 94 1.24 -20.41 -14.22
N SER A 95 0.75 -19.18 -14.21
CA SER A 95 -0.67 -18.86 -14.21
C SER A 95 -0.95 -17.62 -15.06
N ARG A 96 -2.13 -17.58 -15.69
CA ARG A 96 -2.59 -16.41 -16.44
C ARG A 96 -3.24 -15.35 -15.55
N LEU A 97 -3.79 -15.73 -14.39
CA LEU A 97 -4.50 -14.82 -13.49
C LEU A 97 -3.68 -13.62 -13.00
N PRO A 98 -2.38 -13.74 -12.65
CA PRO A 98 -1.58 -12.59 -12.24
C PRO A 98 -1.45 -11.49 -13.32
N TRP A 99 -1.74 -11.79 -14.60
CA TRP A 99 -1.76 -10.78 -15.64
C TRP A 99 -2.95 -9.82 -15.54
N LEU A 100 -3.99 -10.16 -14.77
CA LEU A 100 -5.07 -9.23 -14.43
C LEU A 100 -4.53 -7.95 -13.77
N ALA A 101 -3.44 -8.05 -13.01
CA ALA A 101 -2.78 -6.89 -12.44
C ALA A 101 -2.39 -5.87 -13.52
N LEU A 102 -1.82 -6.31 -14.64
CA LEU A 102 -1.45 -5.38 -15.72
C LEU A 102 -2.69 -4.80 -16.43
N VAL A 103 -3.73 -5.61 -16.59
CA VAL A 103 -4.99 -5.17 -17.21
C VAL A 103 -5.66 -4.09 -16.37
N MET A 104 -5.56 -4.16 -15.05
CA MET A 104 -6.10 -3.16 -14.13
C MET A 104 -5.22 -1.91 -14.05
N GLU A 105 -3.90 -2.09 -13.90
CA GLU A 105 -2.97 -0.99 -13.60
C GLU A 105 -2.53 -0.21 -14.83
N ILE A 106 -2.42 -0.81 -16.01
CA ILE A 106 -1.98 -0.09 -17.23
C ILE A 106 -2.96 1.03 -17.59
N PRO A 107 -4.29 0.82 -17.66
CA PRO A 107 -5.24 1.89 -17.94
C PRO A 107 -5.20 3.00 -16.89
N LEU A 108 -5.10 2.65 -15.60
CA LEU A 108 -4.99 3.61 -14.50
C LEU A 108 -3.71 4.44 -14.63
N THR A 109 -2.58 3.78 -14.87
CA THR A 109 -1.29 4.44 -15.08
C THR A 109 -1.34 5.40 -16.27
N ALA A 110 -1.92 4.96 -17.39
CA ALA A 110 -2.07 5.81 -18.58
C ALA A 110 -2.97 7.03 -18.30
N TYR A 111 -4.04 6.84 -17.52
CA TYR A 111 -4.91 7.94 -17.08
C TYR A 111 -4.14 8.95 -16.21
N PHE A 112 -3.42 8.52 -15.18
CA PHE A 112 -2.68 9.44 -14.31
C PHE A 112 -1.51 10.13 -15.02
N ILE A 113 -0.85 9.46 -15.97
CA ILE A 113 0.14 10.10 -16.85
C ILE A 113 -0.50 11.23 -17.69
N SER A 114 -1.76 11.09 -18.11
CA SER A 114 -2.43 12.11 -18.93
C SER A 114 -2.77 13.40 -18.17
N ILE A 115 -2.80 13.35 -16.84
CA ILE A 115 -3.19 14.47 -15.96
C ILE A 115 -2.09 14.89 -14.96
N GLY A 116 -0.91 14.26 -15.00
CA GLY A 116 0.14 14.45 -14.01
C GLY A 116 1.55 14.19 -14.54
N ASP A 117 2.52 14.04 -13.63
CA ASP A 117 3.92 13.81 -14.00
C ASP A 117 4.14 12.42 -14.59
N VAL A 118 4.83 12.36 -15.73
CA VAL A 118 5.04 11.10 -16.47
C VAL A 118 5.92 10.13 -15.69
N LEU A 119 7.01 10.61 -15.09
CA LEU A 119 8.01 9.77 -14.46
C LEU A 119 7.48 9.16 -13.16
N TYR A 120 6.90 9.97 -12.30
CA TYR A 120 6.29 9.54 -11.04
C TYR A 120 5.20 8.50 -11.29
N ASN A 121 4.23 8.81 -12.15
CA ASN A 121 3.11 7.91 -12.41
C ASN A 121 3.56 6.60 -13.07
N LEU A 122 4.59 6.63 -13.91
CA LEU A 122 5.16 5.41 -14.48
C LEU A 122 5.82 4.53 -13.41
N ILE A 123 6.60 5.12 -12.49
CA ILE A 123 7.25 4.40 -11.39
C ILE A 123 6.19 3.78 -10.47
N VAL A 124 5.23 4.59 -10.04
CA VAL A 124 4.18 4.18 -9.12
C VAL A 124 3.27 3.14 -9.76
N GLY A 125 2.82 3.35 -10.99
CA GLY A 125 2.03 2.37 -11.74
C GLY A 125 2.76 1.03 -11.92
N ALA A 126 4.07 1.06 -12.20
CA ALA A 126 4.88 -0.15 -12.28
C ALA A 126 4.98 -0.89 -10.93
N LEU A 127 5.11 -0.16 -9.82
CA LEU A 127 5.13 -0.72 -8.46
C LEU A 127 3.77 -1.32 -8.09
N MET A 128 2.68 -0.61 -8.32
CA MET A 128 1.31 -1.08 -8.09
C MET A 128 1.02 -2.36 -8.88
N ALA A 129 1.39 -2.38 -10.16
CA ALA A 129 1.30 -3.57 -11.02
C ALA A 129 2.14 -4.74 -10.51
N ALA A 130 3.38 -4.50 -10.08
CA ALA A 130 4.25 -5.54 -9.55
C ALA A 130 3.68 -6.13 -8.25
N MET A 131 3.23 -5.28 -7.32
CA MET A 131 2.63 -5.69 -6.06
C MET A 131 1.34 -6.46 -6.28
N LEU A 132 0.42 -5.96 -7.11
CA LEU A 132 -0.86 -6.61 -7.38
C LEU A 132 -0.65 -7.97 -8.06
N ARG A 133 0.32 -8.05 -8.97
CA ARG A 133 0.70 -9.30 -9.64
C ARG A 133 1.21 -10.35 -8.67
N LEU A 134 2.08 -9.97 -7.73
CA LEU A 134 2.58 -10.90 -6.71
C LEU A 134 1.46 -11.32 -5.76
N ALA A 135 0.62 -10.39 -5.31
CA ALA A 135 -0.48 -10.71 -4.42
C ALA A 135 -1.51 -11.65 -5.06
N ILE A 136 -1.91 -11.42 -6.32
CA ILE A 136 -2.80 -12.33 -7.07
C ILE A 136 -2.13 -13.70 -7.27
N ARG A 137 -0.83 -13.72 -7.60
CA ARG A 137 -0.09 -14.99 -7.76
C ARG A 137 -0.08 -15.80 -6.47
N GLY A 138 0.23 -15.17 -5.34
CA GLY A 138 0.24 -15.82 -4.04
C GLY A 138 -1.14 -16.31 -3.63
N LEU A 139 -2.20 -15.52 -3.89
CA LEU A 139 -3.58 -15.95 -3.66
C LEU A 139 -3.95 -17.19 -4.48
N VAL A 140 -3.59 -17.22 -5.76
CA VAL A 140 -3.82 -18.38 -6.65
C VAL A 140 -3.01 -19.58 -6.22
N TRP A 141 -1.76 -19.39 -5.78
CA TRP A 141 -0.91 -20.45 -5.25
C TRP A 141 -1.54 -21.08 -4.01
N GLN A 142 -1.90 -20.26 -3.01
CA GLN A 142 -2.52 -20.74 -1.78
C GLN A 142 -3.85 -21.46 -2.03
N SER A 143 -4.62 -21.03 -3.02
CA SER A 143 -5.88 -21.68 -3.41
C SER A 143 -5.69 -23.04 -4.09
N LYS A 144 -4.48 -23.35 -4.57
CA LYS A 144 -4.16 -24.64 -5.22
C LYS A 144 -3.48 -25.64 -4.28
N GLN A 145 -3.08 -25.21 -3.09
CA GLN A 145 -2.36 -26.08 -2.17
C GLN A 145 -3.30 -27.08 -1.49
N PRO A 146 -2.89 -28.35 -1.31
CA PRO A 146 -3.69 -29.36 -0.61
C PRO A 146 -3.99 -28.97 0.84
N LYS A 147 -3.05 -28.24 1.47
CA LYS A 147 -3.23 -27.59 2.78
C LYS A 147 -2.96 -26.11 2.59
N GLN A 148 -4.03 -25.33 2.52
CA GLN A 148 -3.96 -23.88 2.45
C GLN A 148 -3.32 -23.32 3.72
N ASP A 149 -2.40 -22.37 3.56
CA ASP A 149 -1.92 -21.54 4.66
C ASP A 149 -2.90 -20.36 4.84
N PRO A 150 -3.76 -20.37 5.87
CA PRO A 150 -4.74 -19.30 6.06
C PRO A 150 -4.09 -17.96 6.41
N GLY A 151 -2.85 -17.97 6.94
CA GLY A 151 -2.10 -16.77 7.25
C GLY A 151 -1.60 -16.07 6.00
N LYS A 152 -0.92 -16.80 5.11
CA LYS A 152 -0.47 -16.27 3.82
C LYS A 152 -1.64 -15.88 2.92
N TRP A 153 -2.69 -16.69 2.88
CA TRP A 153 -3.89 -16.35 2.11
C TRP A 153 -4.53 -15.05 2.58
N PHE A 154 -4.69 -14.86 3.90
CA PHE A 154 -5.19 -13.62 4.47
C PHE A 154 -4.27 -12.42 4.18
N PHE A 155 -2.95 -12.62 4.22
CA PHE A 155 -1.98 -11.59 3.82
C PHE A 155 -2.17 -11.13 2.37
N HIS A 156 -2.24 -12.06 1.41
CA HIS A 156 -2.47 -11.70 0.01
C HIS A 156 -3.80 -10.98 -0.20
N LEU A 157 -4.87 -11.37 0.49
CA LEU A 157 -6.14 -10.66 0.43
C LEU A 157 -6.05 -9.22 0.96
N VAL A 158 -5.42 -9.01 2.11
CA VAL A 158 -5.24 -7.68 2.68
C VAL A 158 -4.39 -6.80 1.76
N THR A 159 -3.33 -7.37 1.16
CA THR A 159 -2.50 -6.64 0.20
C THR A 159 -3.25 -6.27 -1.09
N ILE A 160 -4.07 -7.17 -1.64
CA ILE A 160 -4.94 -6.84 -2.79
C ILE A 160 -5.92 -5.74 -2.38
N GLY A 161 -6.57 -5.86 -1.22
CA GLY A 161 -7.47 -4.85 -0.70
C GLY A 161 -6.82 -3.47 -0.57
N TYR A 162 -5.62 -3.40 0.01
CA TYR A 162 -4.83 -2.18 0.12
C TYR A 162 -4.59 -1.52 -1.26
N ILE A 163 -4.11 -2.29 -2.24
CA ILE A 163 -3.80 -1.79 -3.59
C ILE A 163 -5.06 -1.27 -4.29
N LEU A 164 -6.17 -2.01 -4.21
CA LEU A 164 -7.43 -1.58 -4.83
C LEU A 164 -7.98 -0.32 -4.16
N LEU A 165 -7.84 -0.20 -2.84
CA LEU A 165 -8.27 0.99 -2.11
C LEU A 165 -7.41 2.21 -2.45
N GLU A 166 -6.09 2.06 -2.57
CA GLU A 166 -5.19 3.12 -3.04
C GLU A 166 -5.54 3.59 -4.47
N ASN A 167 -5.83 2.66 -5.38
CA ASN A 167 -6.28 3.02 -6.73
C ASN A 167 -7.62 3.76 -6.73
N CYS A 168 -8.57 3.32 -5.90
CA CYS A 168 -9.85 4.02 -5.73
C CYS A 168 -9.66 5.40 -5.10
N LEU A 169 -8.76 5.53 -4.13
CA LEU A 169 -8.39 6.80 -3.51
C LEU A 169 -7.91 7.79 -4.58
N TRP A 170 -6.93 7.40 -5.40
CA TRP A 170 -6.42 8.27 -6.47
C TRP A 170 -7.46 8.56 -7.55
N LEU A 171 -8.31 7.61 -7.92
CA LEU A 171 -9.40 7.87 -8.86
C LEU A 171 -10.41 8.87 -8.30
N SER A 172 -10.64 8.85 -6.98
CA SER A 172 -11.59 9.74 -6.33
C SER A 172 -11.04 11.13 -6.00
N SER A 173 -9.71 11.33 -6.04
CA SER A 173 -9.11 12.62 -5.70
C SER A 173 -9.27 13.68 -6.80
N TYR A 174 -9.42 13.28 -8.06
CA TYR A 174 -9.55 14.22 -9.20
C TYR A 174 -10.98 14.71 -9.47
N PRO A 175 -12.02 13.86 -9.49
CA PRO A 175 -13.36 14.28 -9.90
C PRO A 175 -14.15 15.02 -8.82
N TRP A 176 -13.81 14.82 -7.54
CA TRP A 176 -14.55 15.37 -6.41
C TRP A 176 -13.70 16.38 -5.63
N ALA A 177 -14.01 17.67 -5.82
CA ALA A 177 -13.41 18.76 -5.06
C ALA A 177 -14.26 19.08 -3.81
N GLY A 178 -13.60 19.21 -2.65
CA GLY A 178 -14.22 19.71 -1.43
C GLY A 178 -13.79 18.96 -0.17
N ASP A 179 -13.64 19.72 0.93
CA ASP A 179 -13.22 19.25 2.26
C ASP A 179 -14.44 18.91 3.13
N THR A 180 -15.29 18.01 2.62
CA THR A 180 -16.47 17.52 3.36
C THR A 180 -16.58 16.00 3.25
N LEU A 181 -17.19 15.36 4.25
CA LEU A 181 -17.43 13.90 4.26
C LEU A 181 -18.38 13.41 3.15
N ALA A 182 -19.02 14.31 2.41
CA ALA A 182 -19.76 13.94 1.21
C ALA A 182 -18.84 13.56 0.03
N ASN A 183 -17.55 13.93 0.10
CA ASN A 183 -16.56 13.57 -0.90
C ASN A 183 -16.16 12.09 -0.73
N PRO A 184 -16.36 11.23 -1.75
CA PRO A 184 -15.99 9.80 -1.68
C PRO A 184 -14.50 9.58 -1.44
N TYR A 185 -13.64 10.56 -1.73
CA TYR A 185 -12.21 10.53 -1.42
C TYR A 185 -11.93 10.11 0.02
N PHE A 186 -12.55 10.78 1.00
CA PHE A 186 -12.31 10.49 2.42
C PHE A 186 -12.75 9.08 2.81
N TRP A 187 -13.74 8.50 2.13
CA TRP A 187 -14.20 7.14 2.42
C TRP A 187 -13.17 6.12 1.99
N PHE A 188 -12.56 6.32 0.81
CA PHE A 188 -11.45 5.50 0.37
C PHE A 188 -10.22 5.70 1.25
N ASP A 189 -9.95 6.92 1.70
CA ASP A 189 -8.78 7.22 2.54
C ASP A 189 -8.88 6.57 3.94
N PHE A 190 -10.07 6.66 4.57
CA PHE A 190 -10.35 5.91 5.79
C PHE A 190 -10.29 4.39 5.56
N ALA A 191 -10.73 3.89 4.40
CA ALA A 191 -10.62 2.47 4.08
C ALA A 191 -9.16 2.04 3.88
N VAL A 192 -8.33 2.87 3.22
CA VAL A 192 -6.88 2.66 3.12
C VAL A 192 -6.29 2.59 4.52
N THR A 193 -6.67 3.50 5.43
CA THR A 193 -6.24 3.47 6.84
C THR A 193 -6.58 2.16 7.53
N VAL A 194 -7.79 1.63 7.33
CA VAL A 194 -8.19 0.31 7.86
C VAL A 194 -7.31 -0.81 7.29
N SER A 195 -6.99 -0.78 6.00
CA SER A 195 -6.12 -1.78 5.37
C SER A 195 -4.66 -1.69 5.85
N ILE A 196 -4.15 -0.47 6.11
CA ILE A 196 -2.85 -0.21 6.75
C ILE A 196 -2.81 -0.85 8.15
N LEU A 197 -3.87 -0.69 8.94
CA LEU A 197 -3.99 -1.37 10.24
C LEU A 197 -4.07 -2.90 10.11
N ALA A 198 -4.73 -3.41 9.07
CA ALA A 198 -4.89 -4.83 8.81
C ALA A 198 -3.59 -5.53 8.35
N LEU A 199 -2.63 -4.80 7.76
CA LEU A 199 -1.35 -5.37 7.31
C LEU A 199 -0.56 -6.01 8.45
N PHE A 200 -0.49 -5.39 9.62
CA PHE A 200 0.24 -5.94 10.77
C PHE A 200 -0.26 -7.32 11.23
N PRO A 201 -1.54 -7.52 11.57
CA PRO A 201 -2.04 -8.84 11.94
C PRO A 201 -1.96 -9.83 10.77
N ALA A 202 -2.06 -9.37 9.51
CA ALA A 202 -1.93 -10.23 8.35
C ALA A 202 -0.51 -10.79 8.19
N VAL A 203 0.51 -9.93 8.27
CA VAL A 203 1.92 -10.33 8.25
C VAL A 203 2.24 -11.23 9.44
N ARG A 204 1.74 -10.90 10.63
CA ARG A 204 1.94 -11.73 11.83
C ARG A 204 1.39 -13.14 11.66
N LYS A 205 0.25 -13.30 10.98
CA LYS A 205 -0.32 -14.63 10.66
C LYS A 205 0.52 -15.34 9.60
N ALA A 206 0.89 -14.67 8.50
CA ALA A 206 1.69 -15.24 7.43
C ALA A 206 3.10 -15.68 7.87
N VAL A 207 3.69 -15.01 8.86
CA VAL A 207 5.00 -15.36 9.43
C VAL A 207 4.93 -16.56 10.39
N LYS A 208 3.75 -16.86 10.95
CA LYS A 208 3.57 -17.94 11.94
C LYS A 208 3.19 -19.28 11.31
N ALA A 209 2.72 -19.26 10.08
CA ALA A 209 2.22 -20.43 9.38
C ALA A 209 3.33 -21.29 8.76
#